data_AF-A0AAP3YJS7-F1
#
_entry.id   AF-A0AAP3YJS7-F1
#
_cell.length_a   1.000
_cell.length_b   1.000
_cell.length_c   1.000
_cell.angle_alpha   90.00
_cell.angle_beta   90.00
_cell.angle_gamma   90.00
#
_symmetry.space_group_name_H-M   'P 1'
#
loop_
_entity.id
_entity.type
_entity.pdbx_description
1 polymer ?
#
loop_
_entity_poly.entity_id
_entity_poly.type
_entity_poly.pdbx_seq_one_letter_code
_entity_poly.pdbx_strand_id
1 'polypeptide(L)'
;LVMNRLKIHEPKLDVRDVLPLSRLDVLITPLVAFDEYGQRLGMGGGFYDRTLQNWQHYKTQPVGYAHDCQLVEKLPVEEWDIPLPAVVTPSKVWEW
;
A
#
# COMPACT_ATOMS: atom_id res chain seq x y z
N LEU A 1 -15.88 12.80 7.59
CA LEU A 1 -14.40 12.83 7.50
C LEU A 1 -13.91 14.16 8.06
N VAL A 2 -12.71 14.20 8.65
CA VAL A 2 -12.03 15.40 9.16
C VAL A 2 -10.76 15.64 8.35
N MET A 3 -10.34 16.90 8.20
CA MET A 3 -9.12 17.24 7.48
C MET A 3 -7.90 16.99 8.37
N ASN A 4 -6.94 16.20 7.90
CA ASN A 4 -5.72 15.91 8.66
C ASN A 4 -4.57 16.88 8.33
N ARG A 5 -3.43 16.72 9.01
CA ARG A 5 -2.23 17.55 8.81
C ARG A 5 -1.65 17.50 7.38
N LEU A 6 -1.97 16.45 6.62
CA LEU A 6 -1.55 16.25 5.24
C LEU A 6 -2.59 16.76 4.23
N LYS A 7 -3.64 17.44 4.69
CA LYS A 7 -4.75 17.94 3.87
C LYS A 7 -5.53 16.82 3.17
N ILE A 8 -5.61 15.66 3.81
CA ILE A 8 -6.40 14.51 3.37
C ILE A 8 -7.59 14.35 4.32
N HIS A 9 -8.76 14.05 3.76
CA HIS A 9 -9.94 13.71 4.54
C HIS A 9 -9.81 12.31 5.15
N GLU A 10 -9.81 12.20 6.47
CA GLU A 10 -9.74 10.92 7.21
C GLU A 10 -10.98 10.70 8.09
N PRO A 11 -11.32 9.45 8.45
CA PRO A 11 -12.35 9.19 9.44
C PRO A 11 -12.04 9.90 10.77
N LYS A 12 -13.06 10.46 11.43
CA LYS A 12 -12.88 11.00 12.78
C LYS A 12 -12.52 9.83 13.69
N LEU A 13 -11.41 9.92 14.42
CA LEU A 13 -10.96 8.84 15.28
C LEU A 13 -12.02 8.51 16.34
N ASP A 14 -12.51 7.28 16.28
CA ASP A 14 -13.30 6.61 17.30
C ASP A 14 -12.74 5.18 17.44
N VAL A 15 -12.27 4.83 18.63
CA VAL A 15 -11.61 3.54 18.89
C VAL A 15 -12.52 2.34 18.61
N ARG A 16 -13.83 2.54 18.63
CA ARG A 16 -14.84 1.49 18.36
C ARG A 16 -14.92 1.12 16.88
N ASP A 17 -14.51 2.03 16.00
CA ASP A 17 -14.54 1.85 14.55
C ASP A 17 -13.18 1.39 14.00
N VAL A 18 -12.17 1.26 14.85
CA VAL A 18 -10.83 0.81 14.44
C VAL A 18 -10.83 -0.70 14.20
N LEU A 19 -10.51 -1.10 12.97
CA LEU A 19 -10.32 -2.49 12.61
C LEU A 19 -8.83 -2.84 12.61
N PRO A 20 -8.43 -3.96 13.24
CA PRO A 20 -7.07 -4.46 13.08
C PRO A 20 -6.89 -5.06 11.67
N LEU A 21 -5.64 -5.11 11.19
CA LEU A 21 -5.28 -5.72 9.91
C LEU A 21 -5.90 -7.11 9.74
N SER A 22 -5.89 -7.96 10.78
CA SER A 22 -6.46 -9.30 10.74
C SER A 22 -7.94 -9.40 10.39
N ARG A 23 -8.69 -8.30 10.41
CA ARG A 23 -10.11 -8.23 9.99
C ARG A 23 -10.32 -7.62 8.61
N LEU A 24 -9.24 -7.27 7.90
CA LEU A 24 -9.28 -6.80 6.53
C LEU A 24 -8.98 -7.95 5.59
N ASP A 25 -9.83 -8.16 4.58
CA ASP A 25 -9.54 -9.11 3.51
C ASP A 25 -8.60 -8.51 2.46
N VAL A 26 -8.74 -7.21 2.16
CA VAL A 26 -7.94 -6.49 1.16
C VAL A 26 -7.54 -5.12 1.68
N LEU A 27 -6.29 -4.72 1.44
CA LEU A 27 -5.77 -3.38 1.72
C LEU A 27 -5.29 -2.72 0.44
N ILE A 28 -6.04 -1.72 -0.04
CA ILE A 28 -5.65 -0.94 -1.22
C ILE A 28 -4.55 0.05 -0.84
N THR A 29 -3.41 -0.04 -1.51
CA THR A 29 -2.22 0.76 -1.23
C THR A 29 -1.94 1.70 -2.40
N PRO A 30 -2.13 3.01 -2.26
CA PRO A 30 -1.70 3.98 -3.26
C PRO A 30 -0.18 4.07 -3.29
N LEU A 31 0.37 4.37 -4.47
CA LEU A 31 1.81 4.45 -4.71
C LEU A 31 2.12 5.54 -5.74
N VAL A 32 3.38 5.98 -5.77
CA VAL A 32 3.93 6.92 -6.75
C VAL A 32 4.49 6.16 -7.96
N ALA A 33 5.25 5.10 -7.70
CA ALA A 33 5.80 4.22 -8.73
C ALA A 33 5.88 2.78 -8.20
N PHE A 34 5.90 1.80 -9.10
CA PHE A 34 6.14 0.40 -8.81
C PHE A 34 7.03 -0.22 -9.88
N ASP A 35 7.66 -1.35 -9.59
CA ASP A 35 8.46 -2.09 -10.58
C ASP A 35 7.95 -3.53 -10.80
N GLU A 36 8.59 -4.23 -11.72
CA GLU A 36 8.24 -5.61 -12.10
C GLU A 36 8.55 -6.65 -11.01
N TYR A 37 9.10 -6.24 -9.86
CA TYR A 37 9.43 -7.10 -8.72
C TYR A 37 8.51 -6.85 -7.51
N GLY A 38 7.43 -6.08 -7.70
CA GLY A 38 6.47 -5.75 -6.65
C GLY A 38 6.96 -4.66 -5.69
N GLN A 39 8.11 -4.04 -5.97
CA GLN A 39 8.57 -2.91 -5.17
C GLN A 39 7.67 -1.71 -5.42
N ARG A 40 7.52 -0.86 -4.40
CA ARG A 40 6.74 0.37 -4.52
C ARG A 40 7.50 1.55 -3.95
N LEU A 41 7.27 2.71 -4.56
CA LEU A 41 7.66 4.00 -4.02
C LEU A 41 6.41 4.71 -3.50
N GLY A 42 6.38 5.01 -2.20
CA GLY A 42 5.32 5.82 -1.59
C GLY A 42 5.62 7.32 -1.62
N MET A 43 4.83 8.10 -0.87
CA MET A 43 5.03 9.55 -0.72
C MET A 43 6.10 9.92 0.34
N GLY A 44 6.92 8.97 0.81
CA GLY A 44 8.04 9.22 1.75
C GLY A 44 7.73 9.16 3.26
N GLY A 45 6.49 8.86 3.67
CA GLY A 45 6.11 8.80 5.11
C GLY A 45 6.27 7.44 5.80
N GLY A 46 6.60 6.38 5.05
CA GLY A 46 6.77 5.01 5.56
C GLY A 46 5.54 4.42 6.26
N PHE A 47 4.33 4.95 6.03
CA PHE A 47 3.11 4.50 6.71
C PHE A 47 2.76 3.07 6.35
N TYR A 48 2.83 2.72 5.06
CA TYR A 48 2.49 1.39 4.57
C TYR A 48 3.56 0.36 4.90
N ASP A 49 4.85 0.71 4.89
CA ASP A 49 5.93 -0.24 5.25
C ASP A 49 5.76 -0.71 6.70
N ARG A 50 5.49 0.22 7.63
CA ARG A 50 5.17 -0.13 9.02
C ARG A 50 3.88 -0.94 9.17
N THR A 51 2.86 -0.60 8.40
CA THR A 51 1.56 -1.30 8.44
C THR A 51 1.70 -2.73 7.90
N LEU A 52 2.53 -2.90 6.86
CA LEU A 52 2.68 -4.14 6.12
C LEU A 52 3.79 -5.04 6.66
N GLN A 53 4.65 -4.59 7.57
CA GLN A 53 5.80 -5.37 8.08
C GLN A 53 5.46 -6.83 8.46
N ASN A 54 4.22 -7.10 8.92
CA ASN A 54 3.76 -8.43 9.31
C ASN A 54 2.48 -8.87 8.56
N TRP A 55 2.20 -8.32 7.37
CA TRP A 55 0.93 -8.55 6.67
C TRP A 55 0.70 -10.03 6.36
N GLN A 56 1.78 -10.79 6.08
CA GLN A 56 1.75 -12.22 5.78
C GLN A 56 1.27 -13.09 6.95
N HIS A 57 1.29 -12.59 8.19
CA HIS A 57 0.71 -13.28 9.34
C HIS A 57 -0.82 -13.19 9.39
N TYR A 58 -1.42 -12.39 8.52
CA TYR A 58 -2.86 -12.15 8.44
C TYR A 58 -3.40 -12.64 7.09
N LYS A 59 -4.73 -12.74 6.97
CA LYS A 59 -5.41 -13.08 5.72
C LYS A 59 -5.53 -11.90 4.75
N THR A 60 -5.08 -10.72 5.16
CA THR A 60 -5.19 -9.49 4.37
C THR A 60 -4.32 -9.57 3.14
N GLN A 61 -4.86 -9.17 1.99
CA GLN A 61 -4.13 -9.01 0.74
C GLN A 61 -3.84 -7.53 0.49
N PRO A 62 -2.58 -7.06 0.62
CA PRO A 62 -2.17 -5.75 0.15
C PRO A 62 -2.16 -5.72 -1.38
N VAL A 63 -2.85 -4.74 -1.97
CA VAL A 63 -2.91 -4.58 -3.43
C VAL A 63 -2.58 -3.15 -3.79
N GLY A 64 -1.55 -2.98 -4.63
CA GLY A 64 -1.23 -1.69 -5.21
C GLY A 64 -2.28 -1.28 -6.23
N TYR A 65 -2.70 -0.02 -6.20
CA TYR A 65 -3.61 0.53 -7.20
C TYR A 65 -2.91 1.66 -7.94
N ALA A 66 -2.65 1.45 -9.23
CA ALA A 66 -1.73 2.28 -9.99
C ALA A 66 -2.17 2.48 -11.45
N HIS A 67 -1.66 3.52 -12.09
CA HIS A 67 -1.71 3.70 -13.53
C HIS A 67 -0.53 3.02 -14.22
N ASP A 68 -0.68 2.71 -15.50
CA ASP A 68 0.40 2.08 -16.30
C ASP A 68 1.67 2.95 -16.34
N CYS A 69 1.53 4.28 -16.32
CA CYS A 69 2.67 5.21 -16.31
C CYS A 69 3.47 5.22 -15.00
N GLN A 70 2.99 4.54 -13.97
CA GLN A 70 3.67 4.41 -12.68
C GLN A 70 4.59 3.18 -12.64
N LEU A 71 4.58 2.33 -13.68
CA LEU A 71 5.56 1.28 -13.85
C LEU A 71 6.91 1.90 -14.23
N VAL A 72 7.96 1.54 -13.50
CA VAL A 72 9.35 1.90 -13.80
C VAL A 72 10.22 0.66 -13.90
N GLU A 73 11.38 0.78 -14.54
CA GLU A 73 12.29 -0.36 -14.77
C GLU A 73 12.82 -0.97 -13.45
N LYS A 74 13.22 -0.11 -12.50
CA LYS A 74 13.75 -0.54 -11.21
C LYS A 74 13.64 0.57 -10.18
N LEU A 75 13.19 0.22 -8.98
CA LEU A 75 13.22 1.12 -7.83
C LEU A 75 14.47 0.88 -6.97
N PRO A 76 15.01 1.92 -6.31
CA PRO A 76 15.90 1.71 -5.17
C PRO A 76 15.11 1.03 -4.05
N VAL A 77 15.71 0.04 -3.40
CA VAL A 77 15.08 -0.76 -2.35
C VAL A 77 15.97 -0.75 -1.13
N GLU A 78 15.36 -0.49 0.02
CA GLU A 78 15.98 -0.59 1.33
C GLU A 78 15.51 -1.87 2.06
N GLU A 79 16.26 -2.34 3.05
CA GLU A 79 15.98 -3.62 3.74
C GLU A 79 14.62 -3.68 4.45
N TRP A 80 14.04 -2.51 4.77
CA TRP A 80 12.75 -2.40 5.43
C TRP A 80 11.57 -2.22 4.47
N ASP A 81 11.82 -2.10 3.17
CA ASP A 81 10.76 -1.96 2.18
C ASP A 81 10.04 -3.29 2.01
N ILE A 82 8.70 -3.24 2.07
CA ILE A 82 7.86 -4.43 1.98
C ILE A 82 7.28 -4.51 0.57
N PRO A 83 7.66 -5.46 -0.30
CA PRO A 83 7.06 -5.60 -1.62
C PRO A 83 5.57 -5.93 -1.53
N LEU A 84 4.81 -5.50 -2.54
CA LEU A 84 3.40 -5.85 -2.69
C LEU A 84 3.28 -7.21 -3.41
N PRO A 85 2.36 -8.08 -2.97
CA PRO A 85 2.08 -9.34 -3.67
C PRO A 85 1.29 -9.13 -4.97
N ALA A 86 0.62 -7.98 -5.12
CA ALA A 86 -0.09 -7.65 -6.35
C ALA A 86 -0.20 -6.14 -6.58
N VAL A 87 -0.23 -5.75 -7.86
CA VAL A 87 -0.55 -4.39 -8.32
C VAL A 87 -1.55 -4.48 -9.47
N VAL A 88 -2.61 -3.68 -9.41
CA VAL A 88 -3.62 -3.57 -10.48
C VAL A 88 -3.40 -2.26 -11.22
N THR A 89 -3.26 -2.36 -12.54
CA THR A 89 -3.28 -1.23 -13.48
C THR A 89 -4.40 -1.39 -14.51
N PRO A 90 -4.75 -0.34 -15.28
CA PRO A 90 -5.76 -0.46 -16.33
C PRO A 90 -5.45 -1.52 -17.38
N SER A 91 -4.17 -1.74 -17.69
CA SER A 91 -3.74 -2.69 -18.72
C SER A 91 -3.47 -4.10 -18.19
N LYS A 92 -3.12 -4.25 -16.90
CA LYS A 92 -2.59 -5.51 -16.38
C LYS A 92 -2.79 -5.65 -14.87
N VAL A 93 -3.01 -6.89 -14.44
CA VAL A 93 -2.83 -7.29 -13.04
C VAL A 93 -1.45 -7.95 -12.93
N TRP A 94 -0.62 -7.41 -12.04
CA TRP A 94 0.70 -7.92 -11.70
C TRP A 94 0.58 -8.73 -10.41
N GLU A 95 1.03 -9.97 -10.41
CA GLU A 95 0.97 -10.89 -9.26
C GLU A 95 2.33 -11.59 -9.12
N TRP A 96 2.79 -11.75 -7.88
CA TRP A 96 4.08 -12.34 -7.51
C TRP A 96 3.92 -13.38 -6.40
#